data_AF-A4XJB6-F1
#
_entry.id   AF-A4XJB6-F1
#
_cell.length_a   1.000
_cell.length_b   1.000
_cell.length_c   1.000
_cell.angle_alpha   90.00
_cell.angle_beta   90.00
_cell.angle_gamma   90.00
#
_symmetry.space_group_name_H-M   'P 1'
#
loop_
_entity.id
_entity.type
_entity.pdbx_description
1 polymer ?
#
loop_
_entity_poly.entity_id
_entity_poly.type
_entity_poly.pdbx_seq_one_letter_code
_entity_poly.pdbx_strand_id
1 'polypeptide(L)'
;MLQINEKDNKLFDMIVKFKMLPYDMAKKIYGGKWPAYKRIERLTSRGYLQKVNHYILTLGEAGIAYLEEVRGITFEPLVKMTAEEVIWRWQKVYEIGSREYILPHFISCWDFKRETRNDSTEMSDKNKILCVARGYGIYRISKEAGQKTISEFFTDIKEATTFGVEKFVVLCESKEKVEEFLAAEERIQNIAAKEINVLGYTQAGLKILDTIIGIPDYKEKILNSLPVEKTSILKNAHGDFETEDRIIHIGAGDIAAKRRLQALKAVTDKTIEIITLKGLEDRYKGLEAKIIALELSEFLKTVGYKESENR
;
A
#
# COMPACT_ATOMS: atom_id res chain seq x y z
N MET A 1 -14.13 -27.13 -26.68
CA MET A 1 -13.95 -26.05 -25.70
C MET A 1 -13.28 -26.63 -24.45
N LEU A 2 -12.28 -25.95 -23.86
CA LEU A 2 -11.66 -26.41 -22.60
C LEU A 2 -12.62 -26.07 -21.46
N GLN A 3 -13.00 -27.05 -20.62
CA GLN A 3 -13.84 -26.77 -19.46
C GLN A 3 -13.03 -25.98 -18.42
N ILE A 4 -13.45 -24.76 -18.11
CA ILE A 4 -12.88 -23.89 -17.08
C ILE A 4 -13.47 -24.26 -15.72
N ASN A 5 -12.61 -24.40 -14.71
CA ASN A 5 -12.98 -24.73 -13.34
C ASN A 5 -12.71 -23.57 -12.37
N GLU A 6 -13.08 -23.76 -11.11
CA GLU A 6 -12.91 -22.75 -10.05
C GLU A 6 -11.45 -22.31 -9.84
N LYS A 7 -10.49 -23.24 -9.93
CA LYS A 7 -9.06 -22.93 -9.79
C LYS A 7 -8.54 -22.10 -10.97
N ASP A 8 -9.05 -22.34 -12.18
CA ASP A 8 -8.72 -21.51 -13.34
C ASP A 8 -9.30 -20.10 -13.18
N ASN A 9 -10.56 -19.99 -12.72
CA ASN A 9 -11.18 -18.68 -12.44
C ASN A 9 -10.38 -17.93 -11.36
N LYS A 10 -9.94 -18.61 -10.29
CA LYS A 10 -9.07 -18.01 -9.27
C LYS A 10 -7.73 -17.54 -9.86
N LEU A 11 -7.15 -18.29 -10.79
CA LEU A 11 -5.95 -17.86 -11.52
C LEU A 11 -6.23 -16.60 -12.35
N PHE A 12 -7.34 -16.59 -13.09
CA PHE A 12 -7.74 -15.44 -13.91
C PHE A 12 -8.01 -14.21 -13.06
N ASP A 13 -8.68 -14.33 -11.92
CA ASP A 13 -8.93 -13.23 -10.99
C ASP A 13 -7.63 -12.60 -10.48
N MET A 14 -6.63 -13.43 -10.19
CA MET A 14 -5.30 -12.95 -9.80
C MET A 14 -4.58 -12.25 -10.96
N ILE A 15 -4.68 -12.79 -12.19
CA ILE A 15 -4.11 -12.12 -13.37
C ILE A 15 -4.84 -10.81 -13.66
N VAL A 16 -6.16 -10.73 -13.50
CA VAL A 16 -6.92 -9.48 -13.67
C VAL A 16 -6.42 -8.42 -12.69
N LYS A 17 -6.27 -8.79 -11.41
CA LYS A 17 -5.77 -7.88 -10.35
C LYS A 17 -4.35 -7.39 -10.63
N PHE A 18 -3.43 -8.28 -11.00
CA PHE A 18 -2.00 -7.94 -11.12
C PHE A 18 -1.51 -7.72 -12.54
N LYS A 19 -2.38 -7.87 -13.55
CA LYS A 19 -2.09 -7.94 -15.00
C LYS A 19 -1.24 -9.12 -15.43
N MET A 20 -0.34 -9.59 -14.58
CA MET A 20 0.48 -10.78 -14.77
C MET A 20 0.66 -11.48 -13.43
N LEU A 21 1.02 -12.76 -13.43
CA LEU A 21 1.17 -13.57 -12.23
C LEU A 21 2.41 -14.47 -12.30
N PRO A 22 3.25 -14.56 -11.25
CA PRO A 22 4.34 -15.52 -11.23
C PRO A 22 3.78 -16.95 -11.23
N TYR A 23 4.48 -17.84 -11.91
CA TYR A 23 4.12 -19.25 -11.98
C TYR A 23 4.03 -19.93 -10.60
N ASP A 24 4.81 -19.46 -9.61
CA ASP A 24 4.75 -19.98 -8.24
C ASP A 24 3.40 -19.74 -7.55
N MET A 25 2.74 -18.61 -7.84
CA MET A 25 1.39 -18.38 -7.33
C MET A 25 0.39 -19.33 -7.99
N ALA A 26 0.57 -19.63 -9.28
CA ALA A 26 -0.24 -20.65 -9.94
C ALA A 26 -0.04 -22.03 -9.31
N LYS A 27 1.18 -22.40 -8.88
CA LYS A 27 1.42 -23.64 -8.11
C LYS A 27 0.58 -23.68 -6.83
N LYS A 28 0.50 -22.56 -6.09
CA LYS A 28 -0.31 -22.45 -4.86
C LYS A 28 -1.79 -22.65 -5.16
N ILE A 29 -2.31 -22.02 -6.23
CA ILE A 29 -3.72 -22.15 -6.64
C ILE A 29 -4.09 -23.60 -7.01
N TYR A 30 -3.22 -24.28 -7.76
CA TYR A 30 -3.49 -25.67 -8.18
C TYR A 30 -3.14 -26.72 -7.13
N GLY A 31 -2.44 -26.36 -6.05
CA GLY A 31 -2.06 -27.28 -4.97
C GLY A 31 -0.83 -28.12 -5.28
N GLY A 32 0.08 -27.63 -6.14
CA GLY A 32 1.37 -28.30 -6.40
C GLY A 32 1.96 -28.03 -7.78
N LYS A 33 3.26 -28.38 -7.94
CA LYS A 33 4.04 -28.15 -9.17
C LYS A 33 3.48 -28.89 -10.39
N TRP A 34 3.22 -30.19 -10.25
CA TRP A 34 2.76 -31.05 -11.36
C TRP A 34 1.33 -30.74 -11.82
N PRO A 35 0.33 -30.60 -10.92
CA PRO A 35 -1.02 -30.18 -11.31
C PRO A 35 -1.02 -28.83 -12.03
N ALA A 36 -0.28 -27.85 -11.49
CA ALA A 36 -0.14 -26.54 -12.13
C ALA A 36 0.47 -26.66 -13.54
N TYR A 37 1.56 -27.42 -13.70
CA TYR A 37 2.21 -27.60 -15.00
C TYR A 37 1.26 -28.13 -16.07
N LYS A 38 0.61 -29.27 -15.81
CA LYS A 38 -0.31 -29.87 -16.77
C LYS A 38 -1.48 -28.94 -17.09
N ARG A 39 -1.99 -28.21 -16.09
CA ARG A 39 -3.13 -27.33 -16.31
C ARG A 39 -2.75 -26.08 -17.09
N ILE A 40 -1.65 -25.43 -16.72
CA ILE A 40 -1.14 -24.23 -17.40
C ILE A 40 -0.74 -24.54 -18.84
N GLU A 41 -0.11 -25.69 -19.10
CA GLU A 41 0.21 -26.14 -20.46
C GLU A 41 -1.05 -26.28 -21.31
N ARG A 42 -2.12 -26.88 -20.77
CA ARG A 42 -3.43 -26.99 -21.46
C ARG A 42 -4.11 -25.63 -21.68
N LEU A 43 -4.04 -24.72 -20.70
CA LEU A 43 -4.58 -23.37 -20.85
C LEU A 43 -3.80 -22.57 -21.90
N THR A 44 -2.48 -22.72 -21.93
CA THR A 44 -1.59 -22.07 -22.90
C THR A 44 -1.83 -22.61 -24.31
N SER A 45 -1.90 -23.93 -24.49
CA SER A 45 -2.14 -24.55 -25.80
C SER A 45 -3.52 -24.25 -26.39
N ARG A 46 -4.46 -23.82 -25.56
CA ARG A 46 -5.80 -23.38 -25.95
C ARG A 46 -5.94 -21.86 -26.02
N GLY A 47 -4.85 -21.10 -25.85
CA GLY A 47 -4.85 -19.63 -25.96
C GLY A 47 -5.47 -18.89 -24.77
N TYR A 48 -5.79 -19.56 -23.66
CA TYR A 48 -6.35 -18.92 -22.46
C TYR A 48 -5.28 -18.16 -21.68
N LEU A 49 -4.05 -18.68 -21.69
CA LEU A 49 -2.90 -18.06 -21.05
C LEU A 49 -1.78 -17.85 -22.07
N GLN A 50 -0.94 -16.86 -21.79
CA GLN A 50 0.33 -16.66 -22.46
C GLN A 50 1.46 -16.56 -21.41
N LYS A 51 2.66 -17.00 -21.79
CA LYS A 51 3.85 -16.92 -20.94
C LYS A 51 4.65 -15.68 -21.27
N VAL A 52 4.99 -14.91 -20.25
CA VAL A 52 5.90 -13.76 -20.31
C VAL A 52 7.20 -14.18 -19.61
N ASN A 53 8.33 -14.01 -20.27
CA ASN A 53 9.66 -14.40 -19.75
C ASN A 53 9.72 -15.82 -19.15
N HIS A 54 9.00 -16.78 -19.74
CA HIS A 54 8.96 -18.20 -19.34
C HIS A 54 8.28 -18.51 -17.99
N TYR A 55 8.40 -17.65 -16.97
CA TYR A 55 7.94 -17.90 -15.59
C TYR A 55 6.81 -16.98 -15.10
N ILE A 56 6.33 -16.05 -15.94
CA ILE A 56 5.20 -15.17 -15.65
C ILE A 56 4.05 -15.56 -16.58
N LEU A 57 2.82 -15.51 -16.06
CA LEU A 57 1.59 -15.82 -16.80
C LEU A 57 0.76 -14.55 -16.94
N THR A 58 0.14 -14.38 -18.10
CA THR A 58 -0.97 -13.45 -18.29
C THR A 58 -2.03 -14.07 -19.21
N LEU A 59 -3.13 -13.38 -19.46
CA LEU A 59 -4.21 -13.89 -20.30
C LEU A 59 -3.81 -13.83 -21.78
N GLY A 60 -4.11 -14.90 -22.50
CA GLY A 60 -4.11 -14.92 -23.96
C GLY A 60 -5.48 -14.53 -24.51
N GLU A 61 -5.60 -14.39 -25.83
CA GLU A 61 -6.82 -13.91 -26.50
C GLU A 61 -8.09 -14.68 -26.09
N ALA A 62 -8.04 -16.02 -26.03
CA ALA A 62 -9.19 -16.83 -25.63
C ALA A 62 -9.56 -16.65 -24.15
N GLY A 63 -8.58 -16.31 -23.30
CA GLY A 63 -8.80 -16.02 -21.88
C GLY A 63 -9.45 -14.66 -21.69
N ILE A 64 -9.02 -13.66 -22.48
CA ILE A 64 -9.63 -12.33 -22.51
C ILE A 64 -11.08 -12.41 -22.98
N ALA A 65 -11.33 -13.08 -24.11
CA ALA A 65 -12.69 -13.29 -24.63
C ALA A 65 -13.58 -14.03 -23.63
N TYR A 66 -13.07 -15.08 -22.97
CA TYR A 66 -13.81 -15.78 -21.92
C TYR A 66 -14.21 -14.85 -20.76
N LEU A 67 -13.30 -13.97 -20.30
CA LEU A 67 -13.62 -13.04 -19.22
C LEU A 67 -14.68 -12.02 -19.63
N GLU A 68 -14.61 -11.50 -20.85
CA GLU A 68 -15.56 -10.53 -21.37
C GLU A 68 -16.94 -11.16 -21.60
N GLU A 69 -17.00 -12.25 -22.36
CA GLU A 69 -18.25 -12.88 -22.78
C GLU A 69 -18.98 -13.60 -21.64
N VAL A 70 -18.24 -14.28 -20.75
CA VAL A 70 -18.83 -15.13 -19.70
C VAL A 70 -18.94 -14.41 -18.37
N ARG A 71 -18.02 -13.49 -18.07
CA ARG A 71 -17.92 -12.84 -16.76
C ARG A 71 -18.15 -11.33 -16.78
N GLY A 72 -18.26 -10.71 -17.96
CA GLY A 72 -18.41 -9.27 -18.09
C GLY A 72 -17.20 -8.48 -17.59
N ILE A 73 -16.01 -9.09 -17.56
CA ILE A 73 -14.79 -8.47 -17.06
C ILE A 73 -13.91 -8.08 -18.24
N THR A 74 -13.72 -6.78 -18.44
CA THR A 74 -12.75 -6.26 -19.41
C THR A 74 -11.34 -6.38 -18.86
N PHE A 75 -10.43 -6.99 -19.64
CA PHE A 75 -9.02 -7.11 -19.28
C PHE A 75 -8.13 -6.43 -20.33
N GLU A 76 -7.29 -5.52 -19.84
CA GLU A 76 -6.27 -4.86 -20.65
C GLU A 76 -4.88 -5.34 -20.21
N PRO A 77 -4.10 -5.99 -21.09
CA PRO A 77 -2.75 -6.42 -20.79
C PRO A 77 -1.78 -5.24 -20.68
N LEU A 78 -0.65 -5.44 -20.01
CA LEU A 78 0.41 -4.44 -19.98
C LEU A 78 1.04 -4.26 -21.36
N VAL A 79 1.15 -3.01 -21.80
CA VAL A 79 1.90 -2.64 -23.00
C VAL A 79 3.38 -2.98 -22.79
N LYS A 80 4.02 -3.64 -23.76
CA LYS A 80 5.43 -4.08 -23.67
C LYS A 80 5.72 -4.91 -22.41
N MET A 81 4.87 -5.89 -22.09
CA MET A 81 4.98 -6.76 -20.90
C MET A 81 6.32 -7.50 -20.75
N THR A 82 7.15 -7.60 -21.80
CA THR A 82 8.48 -8.20 -21.77
C THR A 82 9.61 -7.18 -21.53
N ALA A 83 9.32 -5.88 -21.55
CA ALA A 83 10.31 -4.84 -21.29
C ALA A 83 10.74 -4.84 -19.82
N GLU A 84 12.04 -4.67 -19.60
CA GLU A 84 12.66 -4.74 -18.26
C GLU A 84 12.01 -3.77 -17.26
N GLU A 85 11.79 -2.52 -17.67
CA GLU A 85 11.14 -1.51 -16.83
C GLU A 85 9.73 -1.90 -16.40
N VAL A 86 8.94 -2.47 -17.33
CA VAL A 86 7.55 -2.90 -17.07
C VAL A 86 7.55 -4.07 -16.10
N ILE A 87 8.42 -5.05 -16.30
CA ILE A 87 8.56 -6.21 -15.41
C ILE A 87 9.01 -5.76 -14.03
N TRP A 88 10.01 -4.89 -13.95
CA TRP A 88 10.52 -4.38 -12.68
C TRP A 88 9.43 -3.63 -11.90
N ARG A 89 8.67 -2.75 -12.57
CA ARG A 89 7.53 -2.06 -11.94
C ARG A 89 6.47 -3.04 -11.49
N TRP A 90 6.14 -4.02 -12.33
CA TRP A 90 5.17 -5.06 -11.99
C TRP A 90 5.60 -5.92 -10.79
N GLN A 91 6.88 -6.30 -10.70
CA GLN A 91 7.40 -7.05 -9.56
C GLN A 91 7.17 -6.27 -8.26
N LYS A 92 7.43 -4.96 -8.25
CA LYS A 92 7.18 -4.10 -7.08
C LYS A 92 5.70 -4.01 -6.71
N VAL A 93 4.83 -3.86 -7.71
CA VAL A 93 3.37 -3.83 -7.52
C VAL A 93 2.89 -5.16 -6.95
N TYR A 94 3.35 -6.28 -7.51
CA TYR A 94 3.00 -7.62 -7.06
C TYR A 94 3.52 -7.92 -5.65
N GLU A 95 4.77 -7.58 -5.34
CA GLU A 95 5.39 -7.80 -4.03
C GLU A 95 4.60 -7.13 -2.89
N ILE A 96 4.08 -5.93 -3.13
CA ILE A 96 3.24 -5.21 -2.16
C ILE A 96 1.79 -5.71 -2.19
N GLY A 97 1.19 -5.77 -3.37
CA GLY A 97 -0.24 -6.06 -3.49
C GLY A 97 -0.62 -7.50 -3.15
N SER A 98 0.31 -8.45 -3.31
CA SER A 98 0.05 -9.87 -3.02
C SER A 98 0.13 -10.22 -1.53
N ARG A 99 0.49 -9.26 -0.67
CA ARG A 99 0.51 -9.44 0.79
C ARG A 99 -0.90 -9.68 1.31
N GLU A 100 -1.02 -10.59 2.27
CA GLU A 100 -2.32 -11.10 2.77
C GLU A 100 -3.26 -9.99 3.27
N TYR A 101 -2.71 -8.99 3.97
CA TYR A 101 -3.47 -7.85 4.51
C TYR A 101 -3.80 -6.77 3.46
N ILE A 102 -3.15 -6.81 2.30
CA ILE A 102 -3.28 -5.81 1.23
C ILE A 102 -4.18 -6.33 0.10
N LEU A 103 -3.98 -7.58 -0.30
CA LEU A 103 -4.64 -8.24 -1.44
C LEU A 103 -6.18 -8.07 -1.46
N PRO A 104 -6.92 -8.16 -0.34
CA PRO A 104 -8.37 -7.97 -0.34
C PRO A 104 -8.82 -6.57 -0.77
N HIS A 105 -7.97 -5.56 -0.59
CA HIS A 105 -8.26 -4.15 -0.84
C HIS A 105 -7.45 -3.56 -2.00
N PHE A 106 -6.63 -4.39 -2.64
CA PHE A 106 -5.66 -3.97 -3.63
C PHE A 106 -6.30 -3.54 -4.95
N ILE A 107 -5.92 -2.35 -5.41
CA ILE A 107 -6.15 -1.82 -6.74
C ILE A 107 -4.77 -1.50 -7.34
N SER A 108 -4.46 -2.10 -8.49
CA SER A 108 -3.17 -1.87 -9.15
C SER A 108 -3.04 -0.43 -9.62
N CYS A 109 -1.81 0.09 -9.78
CA CYS A 109 -1.63 1.43 -10.33
C CYS A 109 -2.25 1.59 -11.74
N TRP A 110 -2.31 0.51 -12.53
CA TRP A 110 -2.88 0.57 -13.87
C TRP A 110 -4.40 0.68 -13.84
N ASP A 111 -5.04 -0.13 -13.00
CA ASP A 111 -6.51 -0.06 -12.84
C ASP A 111 -6.91 1.27 -12.22
N PHE A 112 -6.21 1.72 -11.18
CA PHE A 112 -6.47 3.01 -10.54
C PHE A 112 -6.35 4.16 -11.55
N LYS A 113 -5.27 4.23 -12.33
CA LYS A 113 -5.11 5.29 -13.34
C LYS A 113 -6.21 5.23 -14.40
N ARG A 114 -6.60 4.04 -14.86
CA ARG A 114 -7.70 3.89 -15.81
C ARG A 114 -9.01 4.40 -15.22
N GLU A 115 -9.30 4.10 -13.96
CA GLU A 115 -10.50 4.59 -13.26
C GLU A 115 -10.50 6.11 -13.10
N THR A 116 -9.31 6.76 -13.07
CA THR A 116 -9.23 8.23 -13.05
C THR A 116 -9.49 8.90 -14.40
N ARG A 117 -9.49 8.15 -15.52
CA ARG A 117 -9.71 8.72 -16.85
C ARG A 117 -11.16 9.17 -16.98
N ASN A 118 -11.35 10.49 -17.01
CA ASN A 118 -12.60 11.12 -17.43
C ASN A 118 -12.31 12.08 -18.61
N ASP A 119 -13.35 12.66 -19.20
CA ASP A 119 -13.24 13.51 -20.40
C ASP A 119 -12.36 14.78 -20.22
N SER A 120 -11.95 15.11 -18.99
CA SER A 120 -11.28 16.38 -18.67
C SER A 120 -9.97 16.25 -17.89
N THR A 121 -9.75 15.15 -17.15
CA THR A 121 -8.56 14.92 -16.33
C THR A 121 -8.25 13.43 -16.23
N GLU A 122 -6.95 13.09 -16.23
CA GLU A 122 -6.45 11.76 -15.90
C GLU A 122 -5.20 11.87 -15.03
N MET A 123 -4.95 10.86 -14.19
CA MET A 123 -3.69 10.79 -13.46
C MET A 123 -2.54 10.52 -14.44
N SER A 124 -1.47 11.28 -14.30
CA SER A 124 -0.25 11.16 -15.11
C SER A 124 0.29 9.74 -15.11
N ASP A 125 0.64 9.23 -16.30
CA ASP A 125 1.36 7.97 -16.46
C ASP A 125 2.72 7.98 -15.73
N LYS A 126 3.30 9.17 -15.53
CA LYS A 126 4.57 9.36 -14.78
C LYS A 126 4.41 9.25 -13.27
N ASN A 127 3.19 9.30 -12.74
CA ASN A 127 2.96 9.13 -11.30
C ASN A 127 3.49 7.75 -10.85
N LYS A 128 4.33 7.76 -9.82
CA LYS A 128 5.09 6.61 -9.34
C LYS A 128 4.32 5.73 -8.35
N ILE A 129 3.03 5.98 -8.15
CA ILE A 129 2.19 5.14 -7.29
C ILE A 129 2.27 3.69 -7.76
N LEU A 130 2.45 2.76 -6.81
CA LEU A 130 2.49 1.32 -7.09
C LEU A 130 1.09 0.73 -7.05
N CYS A 131 0.30 1.13 -6.06
CA CYS A 131 -1.08 0.67 -5.89
C CYS A 131 -1.82 1.53 -4.88
N VAL A 132 -3.13 1.33 -4.84
CA VAL A 132 -4.02 1.85 -3.81
C VAL A 132 -4.60 0.66 -3.04
N ALA A 133 -4.65 0.76 -1.71
CA ALA A 133 -5.34 -0.20 -0.87
C ALA A 133 -6.02 0.51 0.30
N ARG A 134 -7.34 0.33 0.43
CA ARG A 134 -8.15 0.94 1.50
C ARG A 134 -7.97 2.46 1.63
N GLY A 135 -7.88 3.15 0.49
CA GLY A 135 -7.65 4.60 0.44
C GLY A 135 -6.21 5.05 0.71
N TYR A 136 -5.27 4.12 0.94
CA TYR A 136 -3.85 4.42 1.02
C TYR A 136 -3.19 4.26 -0.36
N GLY A 137 -2.57 5.32 -0.86
CA GLY A 137 -1.62 5.26 -1.98
C GLY A 137 -0.26 4.79 -1.49
N ILE A 138 0.31 3.78 -2.14
CA ILE A 138 1.60 3.20 -1.74
C ILE A 138 2.68 3.54 -2.76
N TYR A 139 3.77 4.10 -2.27
CA TYR A 139 4.96 4.45 -3.03
C TYR A 139 6.19 3.69 -2.50
N ARG A 140 7.19 3.50 -3.38
CA ARG A 140 8.50 2.97 -3.01
C ARG A 140 9.61 3.84 -3.59
N ILE A 141 10.48 4.33 -2.72
CA ILE A 141 11.66 5.13 -3.09
C ILE A 141 12.87 4.22 -3.12
N SER A 142 13.54 4.13 -4.27
CA SER A 142 14.75 3.31 -4.37
C SER A 142 15.96 3.99 -3.76
N LYS A 143 16.95 3.18 -3.35
CA LYS A 143 18.20 3.69 -2.78
C LYS A 143 18.99 4.59 -3.75
N GLU A 144 18.78 4.43 -5.06
CA GLU A 144 19.39 5.24 -6.12
C GLU A 144 18.62 6.54 -6.44
N ALA A 145 17.44 6.75 -5.84
CA ALA A 145 16.61 7.92 -6.15
C ALA A 145 17.33 9.23 -5.80
N GLY A 146 17.49 10.13 -6.77
CA GLY A 146 18.06 11.45 -6.54
C GLY A 146 17.06 12.42 -5.88
N GLN A 147 17.57 13.55 -5.40
CA GLN A 147 16.76 14.61 -4.76
C GLN A 147 15.60 15.13 -5.63
N LYS A 148 15.81 15.22 -6.95
CA LYS A 148 14.75 15.57 -7.90
C LYS A 148 13.61 14.54 -7.85
N THR A 149 13.94 13.25 -7.90
CA THR A 149 12.97 12.15 -7.83
C THR A 149 12.21 12.15 -6.51
N ILE A 150 12.90 12.42 -5.40
CA ILE A 150 12.28 12.56 -4.06
C ILE A 150 11.26 13.69 -4.07
N SER A 151 11.61 14.85 -4.62
CA SER A 151 10.70 16.00 -4.73
C SER A 151 9.47 15.68 -5.59
N GLU A 152 9.65 14.93 -6.68
CA GLU A 152 8.56 14.47 -7.54
C GLU A 152 7.55 13.57 -6.81
N PHE A 153 7.94 12.80 -5.77
CA PHE A 153 6.96 12.01 -5.01
C PHE A 153 5.93 12.89 -4.30
N PHE A 154 6.28 14.10 -3.87
CA PHE A 154 5.29 15.01 -3.28
C PHE A 154 4.35 15.59 -4.33
N THR A 155 4.83 15.85 -5.55
CA THR A 155 3.97 16.18 -6.70
C THR A 155 3.03 15.03 -7.02
N ASP A 156 3.54 13.79 -7.05
CA ASP A 156 2.76 12.58 -7.30
C ASP A 156 1.69 12.35 -6.22
N ILE A 157 2.03 12.59 -4.95
CA ILE A 157 1.10 12.53 -3.80
C ILE A 157 0.01 13.60 -3.97
N LYS A 158 0.39 14.84 -4.29
CA LYS A 158 -0.57 15.93 -4.50
C LYS A 158 -1.52 15.63 -5.66
N GLU A 159 -1.02 15.10 -6.77
CA GLU A 159 -1.86 14.62 -7.86
C GLU A 159 -2.79 13.50 -7.40
N ALA A 160 -2.30 12.50 -6.66
CA ALA A 160 -3.16 11.43 -6.15
C ALA A 160 -4.30 11.92 -5.24
N THR A 161 -4.08 13.01 -4.48
CA THR A 161 -5.15 13.64 -3.69
C THR A 161 -6.28 14.22 -4.54
N THR A 162 -6.04 14.66 -5.77
CA THR A 162 -7.11 15.17 -6.65
C THR A 162 -8.03 14.05 -7.15
N PHE A 163 -7.59 12.80 -7.05
CA PHE A 163 -8.33 11.60 -7.43
C PHE A 163 -8.80 10.78 -6.21
N GLY A 164 -8.93 11.42 -5.05
CA GLY A 164 -9.57 10.83 -3.86
C GLY A 164 -8.66 9.96 -2.98
N VAL A 165 -7.36 9.87 -3.26
CA VAL A 165 -6.40 9.20 -2.37
C VAL A 165 -5.94 10.20 -1.32
N GLU A 166 -6.40 10.05 -0.09
CA GLU A 166 -6.13 11.01 0.99
C GLU A 166 -5.03 10.54 1.95
N LYS A 167 -4.64 9.27 1.89
CA LYS A 167 -3.67 8.68 2.82
C LYS A 167 -2.55 8.00 2.04
N PHE A 168 -1.35 8.01 2.60
CA PHE A 168 -0.17 7.52 1.89
C PHE A 168 0.76 6.71 2.77
N VAL A 169 1.41 5.72 2.16
CA VAL A 169 2.58 5.04 2.72
C VAL A 169 3.74 5.15 1.74
N VAL A 170 4.85 5.69 2.21
CA VAL A 170 6.09 5.84 1.43
C VAL A 170 7.13 4.88 2.01
N LEU A 171 7.53 3.89 1.21
CA LEU A 171 8.50 2.87 1.57
C LEU A 171 9.88 3.25 1.02
N CYS A 172 10.83 3.58 1.89
CA CYS A 172 12.17 4.00 1.52
C CYS A 172 13.17 2.85 1.65
N GLU A 173 13.90 2.52 0.57
CA GLU A 173 14.85 1.39 0.55
C GLU A 173 16.07 1.52 1.46
N SER A 174 16.34 2.72 1.99
CA SER A 174 17.43 2.94 2.93
C SER A 174 17.09 4.00 3.98
N LYS A 175 17.87 4.03 5.07
CA LYS A 175 17.73 5.04 6.12
C LYS A 175 18.03 6.44 5.59
N GLU A 176 19.02 6.56 4.71
CA GLU A 176 19.36 7.81 4.04
C GLU A 176 18.17 8.33 3.22
N LYS A 177 17.43 7.45 2.51
CA LYS A 177 16.23 7.86 1.77
C LYS A 177 15.06 8.26 2.64
N VAL A 178 14.96 7.70 3.83
CA VAL A 178 14.03 8.20 4.84
C VAL A 178 14.41 9.64 5.22
N GLU A 179 15.65 9.87 5.62
CA GLU A 179 16.14 11.19 6.06
C GLU A 179 16.02 12.24 4.94
N GLU A 180 16.41 11.89 3.71
CA GLU A 180 16.27 12.75 2.52
C GLU A 180 14.80 13.11 2.24
N PHE A 181 13.88 12.15 2.35
CA PHE A 181 12.45 12.39 2.14
C PHE A 181 11.88 13.34 3.21
N LEU A 182 12.24 13.15 4.48
CA LEU A 182 11.81 14.04 5.56
C LEU A 182 12.35 15.46 5.37
N ALA A 183 13.63 15.60 5.02
CA ALA A 183 14.23 16.91 4.78
C ALA A 183 13.61 17.64 3.58
N ALA A 184 13.19 16.89 2.56
CA ALA A 184 12.46 17.46 1.42
C ALA A 184 11.04 17.89 1.81
N GLU A 185 10.37 17.15 2.69
CA GLU A 185 9.02 17.49 3.15
C GLU A 185 8.96 18.83 3.89
N GLU A 186 9.96 19.14 4.73
CA GLU A 186 10.03 20.40 5.47
C GLU A 186 10.02 21.64 4.56
N ARG A 187 10.36 21.47 3.28
CA ARG A 187 10.39 22.55 2.27
C ARG A 187 9.09 22.67 1.47
N ILE A 188 8.20 21.68 1.56
CA ILE A 188 7.00 21.58 0.71
C ILE A 188 5.75 21.92 1.53
N GLN A 189 5.19 23.10 1.25
CA GLN A 189 3.92 23.53 1.83
C GLN A 189 2.72 22.92 1.07
N ASN A 190 1.61 22.73 1.78
CA ASN A 190 0.27 22.43 1.24
C ASN A 190 0.12 21.10 0.48
N ILE A 191 0.28 19.98 1.19
CA ILE A 191 -0.19 18.67 0.72
C ILE A 191 -1.49 18.36 1.48
N ALA A 192 -2.61 18.22 0.76
CA ALA A 192 -3.93 17.94 1.35
C ALA A 192 -4.11 16.47 1.81
N ALA A 193 -3.01 15.77 2.09
CA ALA A 193 -3.04 14.42 2.61
C ALA A 193 -3.44 14.42 4.08
N LYS A 194 -4.33 13.49 4.46
CA LYS A 194 -4.75 13.27 5.85
C LYS A 194 -3.69 12.51 6.65
N GLU A 195 -2.97 11.58 6.00
CA GLU A 195 -1.91 10.79 6.61
C GLU A 195 -0.80 10.52 5.58
N ILE A 196 0.46 10.65 5.98
CA ILE A 196 1.62 10.24 5.16
C ILE A 196 2.59 9.45 6.06
N ASN A 197 2.52 8.13 5.99
CA ASN A 197 3.39 7.25 6.76
C ASN A 197 4.71 7.01 6.01
N VAL A 198 5.85 7.38 6.60
CA VAL A 198 7.18 7.18 5.99
C VAL A 198 7.92 6.06 6.72
N LEU A 199 8.08 4.94 6.02
CA LEU A 199 8.61 3.69 6.56
C LEU A 199 9.86 3.25 5.79
N GLY A 200 10.76 2.54 6.47
CA GLY A 200 11.83 1.81 5.79
C GLY A 200 11.28 0.59 5.04
N TYR A 201 11.80 0.31 3.85
CA TYR A 201 11.47 -0.88 3.07
C TYR A 201 12.20 -2.12 3.62
N THR A 202 11.76 -2.54 4.80
CA THR A 202 12.28 -3.69 5.54
C THR A 202 11.13 -4.61 5.94
N GLN A 203 11.43 -5.81 6.44
CA GLN A 203 10.38 -6.69 6.97
C GLN A 203 9.57 -6.03 8.10
N ALA A 204 10.22 -5.22 8.94
CA ALA A 204 9.53 -4.43 9.96
C ALA A 204 8.56 -3.41 9.34
N GLY A 205 9.04 -2.61 8.39
CA GLY A 205 8.20 -1.63 7.68
C GLY A 205 7.04 -2.27 6.92
N LEU A 206 7.25 -3.44 6.34
CA LEU A 206 6.21 -4.19 5.65
C LEU A 206 5.13 -4.75 6.61
N LYS A 207 5.49 -5.19 7.82
CA LYS A 207 4.50 -5.58 8.85
C LYS A 207 3.70 -4.38 9.35
N ILE A 208 4.34 -3.21 9.44
CA ILE A 208 3.67 -1.96 9.79
C ILE A 208 2.68 -1.56 8.68
N LEU A 209 3.10 -1.61 7.41
CA LEU A 209 2.23 -1.41 6.25
C LEU A 209 0.98 -2.30 6.30
N ASP A 210 1.19 -3.60 6.54
CA ASP A 210 0.09 -4.57 6.65
C ASP A 210 -0.88 -4.22 7.77
N THR A 211 -0.37 -3.72 8.90
CA THR A 211 -1.21 -3.32 10.04
C THR A 211 -2.03 -2.07 9.72
N ILE A 212 -1.39 -1.01 9.20
CA ILE A 212 -2.07 0.26 8.89
C ILE A 212 -3.21 0.04 7.89
N ILE A 213 -2.98 -0.81 6.88
CA ILE A 213 -3.95 -1.03 5.81
C ILE A 213 -4.94 -2.14 6.16
N GLY A 214 -4.47 -3.27 6.68
CA GLY A 214 -5.27 -4.47 6.91
C GLY A 214 -6.14 -4.42 8.16
N ILE A 215 -5.72 -3.68 9.20
CA ILE A 215 -6.39 -3.66 10.51
C ILE A 215 -6.96 -2.25 10.74
N PRO A 216 -8.24 -1.99 10.39
CA PRO A 216 -8.79 -0.62 10.37
C PRO A 216 -8.89 0.04 11.74
N ASP A 217 -9.03 -0.77 12.79
CA ASP A 217 -9.22 -0.37 14.18
C ASP A 217 -7.91 -0.43 14.99
N TYR A 218 -6.76 -0.47 14.31
CA TYR A 218 -5.47 -0.63 14.99
C TYR A 218 -5.20 0.49 16.00
N LYS A 219 -5.61 1.74 15.69
CA LYS A 219 -5.41 2.89 16.58
C LYS A 219 -6.23 2.70 17.87
N GLU A 220 -7.49 2.29 17.74
CA GLU A 220 -8.38 2.00 18.87
C GLU A 220 -7.86 0.83 19.73
N LYS A 221 -7.34 -0.23 19.10
CA LYS A 221 -6.73 -1.36 19.82
C LYS A 221 -5.51 -0.94 20.64
N ILE A 222 -4.63 -0.12 20.07
CA ILE A 222 -3.46 0.43 20.76
C ILE A 222 -3.89 1.34 21.90
N LEU A 223 -4.86 2.23 21.67
CA LEU A 223 -5.38 3.09 22.73
C LEU A 223 -5.91 2.27 23.92
N ASN A 224 -6.69 1.24 23.65
CA ASN A 224 -7.31 0.39 24.66
C ASN A 224 -6.30 -0.50 25.43
N SER A 225 -5.10 -0.72 24.90
CA SER A 225 -4.05 -1.44 25.62
C SER A 225 -3.27 -0.55 26.59
N LEU A 226 -3.35 0.77 26.45
CA LEU A 226 -2.62 1.69 27.29
C LEU A 226 -3.37 1.95 28.60
N PRO A 227 -2.65 2.19 29.71
CA PRO A 227 -3.23 2.52 30.99
C PRO A 227 -3.71 3.99 31.02
N VAL A 228 -4.61 4.36 30.11
CA VAL A 228 -5.25 5.67 30.07
C VAL A 228 -6.53 5.60 30.90
N GLU A 229 -6.72 6.52 31.85
CA GLU A 229 -8.00 6.67 32.54
C GLU A 229 -9.12 6.81 31.51
N LYS A 230 -10.15 5.96 31.63
CA LYS A 230 -11.29 5.90 30.71
C LYS A 230 -12.28 7.04 30.97
N THR A 231 -11.80 8.27 31.07
CA THR A 231 -12.64 9.45 30.84
C THR A 231 -13.16 9.40 29.40
N SER A 232 -14.19 10.19 29.06
CA SER A 232 -14.81 10.14 27.73
C SER A 232 -13.81 10.52 26.64
N ILE A 233 -13.18 9.53 26.01
CA ILE A 233 -12.27 9.73 24.89
C ILE A 233 -13.09 9.81 23.61
N LEU A 234 -13.01 10.94 22.91
CA LEU A 234 -13.69 11.16 21.64
C LEU A 234 -12.68 11.12 20.50
N LYS A 235 -13.07 10.53 19.35
CA LYS A 235 -12.26 10.57 18.13
C LYS A 235 -12.60 11.84 17.34
N ASN A 236 -11.60 12.67 17.06
CA ASN A 236 -11.81 13.89 16.29
C ASN A 236 -11.79 13.64 14.77
N ALA A 237 -12.07 14.67 13.97
CA ALA A 237 -12.13 14.59 12.51
C ALA A 237 -10.80 14.18 11.84
N HIS A 238 -9.68 14.32 12.55
CA HIS A 238 -8.36 13.92 12.08
C HIS A 238 -7.97 12.50 12.52
N GLY A 239 -8.86 11.81 13.23
CA GLY A 239 -8.64 10.45 13.70
C GLY A 239 -7.74 10.35 14.93
N ASP A 240 -7.46 11.46 15.62
CA ASP A 240 -6.85 11.45 16.95
C ASP A 240 -7.91 11.27 18.02
N PHE A 241 -7.45 10.91 19.21
CA PHE A 241 -8.27 10.75 20.40
C PHE A 241 -8.11 11.96 21.32
N GLU A 242 -9.21 12.45 21.86
CA GLU A 242 -9.23 13.70 22.61
C GLU A 242 -9.96 13.50 23.94
N THR A 243 -9.35 14.03 24.99
CA THR A 243 -9.92 14.17 26.33
C THR A 243 -10.06 15.67 26.65
N GLU A 244 -10.49 15.98 27.88
CA GLU A 244 -10.55 17.37 28.36
C GLU A 244 -9.18 18.06 28.32
N ASP A 245 -8.12 17.33 28.69
CA ASP A 245 -6.78 17.83 28.93
C ASP A 245 -5.74 17.42 27.87
N ARG A 246 -6.03 16.39 27.05
CA ARG A 246 -5.05 15.75 26.15
C ARG A 246 -5.58 15.51 24.75
N ILE A 247 -4.65 15.49 23.80
CA ILE A 247 -4.83 15.02 22.44
C ILE A 247 -3.81 13.91 22.19
N ILE A 248 -4.30 12.72 21.86
CA ILE A 248 -3.51 11.50 21.70
C ILE A 248 -3.52 11.12 20.21
N HIS A 249 -2.37 11.25 19.58
CA HIS A 249 -2.13 10.78 18.22
C HIS A 249 -1.49 9.39 18.25
N ILE A 250 -2.06 8.44 17.49
CA ILE A 250 -1.50 7.11 17.29
C ILE A 250 -1.12 6.97 15.83
N GLY A 251 0.18 6.93 15.55
CA GLY A 251 0.71 6.97 14.19
C GLY A 251 1.98 6.16 14.06
N ALA A 252 2.15 5.49 12.92
CA ALA A 252 3.33 4.70 12.61
C ALA A 252 4.20 5.44 11.58
N GLY A 253 4.69 6.61 12.00
CA GLY A 253 5.53 7.50 11.20
C GLY A 253 4.76 8.47 10.29
N ASP A 254 3.64 9.01 10.77
CA ASP A 254 2.78 9.94 10.03
C ASP A 254 3.29 11.39 10.09
N ILE A 255 3.92 11.84 9.00
CA ILE A 255 4.48 13.19 8.92
C ILE A 255 3.41 14.27 8.67
N ALA A 256 2.24 13.91 8.14
CA ALA A 256 1.13 14.85 7.99
C ALA A 256 0.56 15.22 9.37
N ALA A 257 0.51 14.27 10.30
CA ALA A 257 0.13 14.52 11.68
C ALA A 257 1.09 15.47 12.40
N LYS A 258 2.42 15.37 12.18
CA LYS A 258 3.40 16.32 12.76
C LYS A 258 3.01 17.76 12.46
N ARG A 259 2.79 18.12 11.20
CA ARG A 259 2.43 19.50 10.78
C ARG A 259 1.15 19.98 11.43
N ARG A 260 0.11 19.14 11.39
CA ARG A 260 -1.19 19.45 11.97
C ARG A 260 -1.13 19.64 13.48
N LEU A 261 -0.42 18.76 14.19
CA LEU A 261 -0.27 18.82 15.64
C LEU A 261 0.59 20.02 16.07
N GLN A 262 1.61 20.39 15.29
CA GLN A 262 2.39 21.62 15.51
C GLN A 262 1.49 22.87 15.39
N ALA A 263 0.65 22.95 14.36
CA ALA A 263 -0.30 24.03 14.19
C ALA A 263 -1.35 24.06 15.32
N LEU A 264 -1.81 22.87 15.75
CA LEU A 264 -2.78 22.74 16.82
C LEU A 264 -2.20 23.19 18.17
N LYS A 265 -0.93 22.84 18.46
CA LYS A 265 -0.25 23.25 19.70
C LYS A 265 -0.16 24.77 19.85
N ALA A 266 -0.11 25.51 18.75
CA ALA A 266 -0.10 26.98 18.78
C ALA A 266 -1.43 27.60 19.22
N VAL A 267 -2.53 26.83 19.23
CA VAL A 267 -3.89 27.32 19.52
C VAL A 267 -4.60 26.51 20.61
N THR A 268 -3.92 25.55 21.25
CA THR A 268 -4.48 24.72 22.33
C THR A 268 -3.53 24.59 23.51
N ASP A 269 -4.09 24.66 24.71
CA ASP A 269 -3.36 24.39 25.95
C ASP A 269 -3.30 22.88 26.27
N LYS A 270 -4.02 22.05 25.52
CA LYS A 270 -4.01 20.60 25.72
C LYS A 270 -2.61 20.01 25.56
N THR A 271 -2.33 18.98 26.34
CA THR A 271 -1.10 18.21 26.20
C THR A 271 -1.22 17.29 24.98
N ILE A 272 -0.24 17.34 24.08
CA ILE A 272 -0.17 16.43 22.93
C ILE A 272 0.64 15.21 23.34
N GLU A 273 0.05 14.02 23.20
CA GLU A 273 0.71 12.73 23.34
C GLU A 273 0.78 12.02 21.98
N ILE A 274 1.92 11.44 21.66
CA ILE A 274 2.14 10.67 20.43
C ILE A 274 2.53 9.26 20.83
N ILE A 275 1.73 8.29 20.42
CA ILE A 275 2.07 6.87 20.53
C ILE A 275 2.54 6.42 19.14
N THR A 276 3.82 6.04 19.07
CA THR A 276 4.47 5.60 17.83
C THR A 276 5.28 4.33 18.08
N LEU A 277 5.91 3.80 17.05
CA LEU A 277 6.84 2.70 17.14
C LEU A 277 8.26 3.19 17.42
N LYS A 278 9.00 2.40 18.19
CA LYS A 278 10.43 2.62 18.40
C LYS A 278 11.19 2.63 17.07
N GLY A 279 12.06 3.62 16.89
CA GLY A 279 12.78 3.89 15.64
C GLY A 279 12.02 4.76 14.62
N LEU A 280 10.79 5.20 14.91
CA LEU A 280 10.01 6.14 14.09
C LEU A 280 9.74 7.48 14.80
N GLU A 281 10.39 7.72 15.94
CA GLU A 281 10.20 8.93 16.76
C GLU A 281 10.70 10.19 16.02
N ASP A 282 11.71 10.04 15.17
CA ASP A 282 12.31 11.10 14.37
C ASP A 282 11.30 11.76 13.40
N ARG A 283 10.22 11.07 13.03
CA ARG A 283 9.09 11.61 12.25
C ARG A 283 8.34 12.73 12.96
N TYR A 284 8.48 12.82 14.28
CA TYR A 284 7.83 13.84 15.13
C TYR A 284 8.85 14.80 15.76
N LYS A 285 10.12 14.75 15.35
CA LYS A 285 11.17 15.64 15.88
C LYS A 285 10.76 17.11 15.73
N GLY A 286 10.90 17.87 16.82
CA GLY A 286 10.56 19.30 16.87
C GLY A 286 9.09 19.62 17.16
N LEU A 287 8.25 18.62 17.42
CA LEU A 287 6.91 18.81 17.97
C LEU A 287 6.98 18.78 19.50
N GLU A 288 6.39 19.78 20.16
CA GLU A 288 6.22 19.82 21.61
C GLU A 288 5.11 18.83 22.03
N ALA A 289 5.50 17.56 22.18
CA ALA A 289 4.61 16.48 22.56
C ALA A 289 5.34 15.44 23.43
N LYS A 290 4.56 14.74 24.26
CA LYS A 290 5.04 13.55 24.97
C LYS A 290 5.00 12.36 24.02
N ILE A 291 6.16 11.76 23.73
CA ILE A 291 6.28 10.61 22.84
C ILE A 291 6.36 9.32 23.66
N ILE A 292 5.45 8.38 23.38
CA ILE A 292 5.44 7.01 23.90
C ILE A 292 5.81 6.09 22.72
N ALA A 293 6.94 5.42 22.83
CA ALA A 293 7.42 4.50 21.81
C ALA A 293 7.10 3.05 22.21
N LEU A 294 6.34 2.34 21.38
CA LEU A 294 6.05 0.93 21.54
C LEU A 294 7.08 0.08 20.79
N GLU A 295 7.45 -1.06 21.36
CA GLU A 295 8.20 -2.07 20.63
C GLU A 295 7.32 -2.67 19.52
N LEU A 296 7.92 -3.01 18.37
CA LEU A 296 7.16 -3.57 17.24
C LEU A 296 6.42 -4.86 17.62
N SER A 297 7.02 -5.71 18.46
CA SER A 297 6.39 -6.95 18.93
C SER A 297 5.14 -6.68 19.77
N GLU A 298 5.18 -5.68 20.64
CA GLU A 298 4.04 -5.25 21.44
C GLU A 298 2.93 -4.69 20.55
N PHE A 299 3.27 -3.79 19.63
CA PHE A 299 2.33 -3.22 18.67
C PHE A 299 1.61 -4.31 17.86
N LEU A 300 2.36 -5.23 17.24
CA LEU A 300 1.79 -6.32 16.43
C LEU A 300 0.92 -7.26 17.27
N LYS A 301 1.33 -7.56 18.51
CA LYS A 301 0.53 -8.37 19.43
C LYS A 301 -0.80 -7.67 19.78
N THR A 302 -0.74 -6.40 20.14
CA THR A 302 -1.92 -5.61 20.53
C THR A 302 -2.93 -5.47 19.40
N VAL A 303 -2.47 -5.26 18.16
CA VAL A 303 -3.38 -5.12 17.01
C VAL A 303 -3.93 -6.47 16.52
N GLY A 304 -3.42 -7.58 17.04
CA GLY A 304 -3.79 -8.94 16.64
C GLY A 304 -3.22 -9.36 15.28
N TYR A 305 -2.05 -8.81 14.91
CA TYR A 305 -1.39 -9.15 13.66
C TYR A 305 -0.91 -10.61 13.68
N LYS A 306 -1.34 -11.38 12.68
CA LYS A 306 -0.89 -12.76 12.44
C LYS A 306 0.15 -12.76 11.33
N GLU A 307 1.30 -13.36 11.58
CA GLU A 307 2.29 -13.59 10.53
C GLU A 307 1.71 -14.56 9.49
N SER A 308 1.72 -14.14 8.22
CA SER A 308 1.33 -15.00 7.12
C SER A 308 2.31 -16.18 7.01
N GLU A 309 1.81 -17.42 6.97
CA GLU A 309 2.62 -18.65 6.82
C GLU A 309 3.31 -18.78 5.45
N ASN A 310 3.07 -17.83 4.53
CA ASN A 310 3.59 -17.89 3.17
C ASN A 310 5.00 -17.29 3.06
N ARG A 311 6.01 -18.10 3.40
CA ARG A 311 7.36 -17.99 2.81
C ARG A 311 7.52 -19.01 1.70
#